data_AF-J9FUR8-F1
#
_entry.id   AF-J9FUR8-F1
#
_cell.length_a   1.000
_cell.length_b   1.000
_cell.length_c   1.000
_cell.angle_alpha   90.00
_cell.angle_beta   90.00
_cell.angle_gamma   90.00
#
_symmetry.space_group_name_H-M   'P 1'
#
loop_
_entity.id
_entity.type
_entity.pdbx_description
1 polymer ?
#
loop_
_entity_poly.entity_id
_entity_poly.type
_entity_poly.pdbx_seq_one_letter_code
_entity_poly.pdbx_strand_id
1 'polypeptide(L)' 'MNSIERFTEDVFSVEVDEEAGRLSVEFESGYSKETKLLLDSLILGLQGIEEEYMEYIDVIFEEV' A
#
# COMPACT_ATOMS: atom_id res chain seq x y z
N MET A 1 5.87 0.92 -2.96
CA MET A 1 6.88 -0.11 -2.70
C MET A 1 8.31 0.41 -2.84
N ASN A 2 8.73 0.84 -4.04
CA ASN A 2 10.11 1.32 -4.27
C ASN A 2 10.59 2.37 -3.25
N SER A 3 9.73 3.32 -2.87
CA SER A 3 10.08 4.32 -1.85
C SER A 3 10.36 3.71 -0.48
N ILE A 4 9.60 2.69 -0.08
CA ILE A 4 9.81 1.99 1.19
C ILE A 4 11.15 1.24 1.15
N GLU A 5 11.38 0.45 0.10
CA GLU A 5 12.66 -0.27 -0.11
C GLU A 5 13.87 0.67 -0.16
N ARG A 6 13.69 1.87 -0.72
CA ARG A 6 14.80 2.82 -0.92
C ARG A 6 15.10 3.69 0.30
N PHE A 7 14.08 4.02 1.09
CA PHE A 7 14.14 5.05 2.15
C PHE A 7 13.94 4.50 3.56
N THR A 8 13.70 3.20 3.71
CA THR A 8 13.49 2.54 5.01
C THR A 8 14.30 1.24 5.07
N GLU A 9 14.50 0.71 6.27
CA GLU A 9 15.14 -0.60 6.49
C GLU A 9 14.11 -1.68 6.89
N ASP A 10 12.81 -1.37 6.80
CA ASP A 10 11.75 -2.28 7.21
C ASP A 10 11.60 -3.45 6.25
N VAL A 11 11.37 -4.64 6.81
CA VAL A 11 11.13 -5.86 6.05
C VAL A 11 9.65 -5.95 5.68
N PHE A 12 9.40 -6.26 4.40
CA PHE A 12 8.08 -6.54 3.87
C PHE A 12 8.20 -7.62 2.79
N SER A 13 7.10 -8.31 2.53
CA SER A 13 6.98 -9.28 1.44
C SER A 13 6.06 -8.73 0.35
N VAL A 14 6.26 -9.19 -0.88
CA VAL A 14 5.42 -8.86 -2.03
C VAL A 14 5.10 -10.13 -2.78
N GLU A 15 3.81 -10.35 -3.04
CA GLU A 15 3.29 -11.40 -3.90
C GLU A 15 2.56 -10.76 -5.09
N VAL A 16 2.84 -11.24 -6.29
CA VAL A 16 2.23 -10.77 -7.54
C VAL A 16 1.59 -11.96 -8.24
N ASP A 17 0.29 -11.84 -8.54
CA ASP A 17 -0.46 -12.75 -9.39
C ASP A 17 -0.94 -11.97 -10.60
N GLU A 18 -0.21 -12.09 -11.71
CA GLU A 18 -0.52 -11.36 -12.95
C GLU A 18 -1.79 -11.87 -13.64
N GLU A 19 -2.15 -13.15 -13.46
CA GLU A 19 -3.35 -13.73 -14.07
C GLU A 19 -4.61 -13.20 -13.38
N ALA A 20 -4.57 -13.09 -12.05
CA ALA A 20 -5.64 -12.49 -11.26
C ALA A 20 -5.60 -10.95 -11.20
N GLY A 21 -4.51 -10.32 -11.67
CA GLY A 21 -4.28 -8.88 -11.53
C GLY A 21 -4.11 -8.42 -10.08
N ARG A 22 -3.52 -9.26 -9.22
CA ARG A 22 -3.38 -9.01 -7.77
C ARG A 22 -1.95 -8.64 -7.40
N LEU A 23 -1.82 -7.61 -6.56
CA LEU A 23 -0.60 -7.29 -5.83
C LEU A 23 -0.92 -7.36 -4.33
N SER A 24 -0.19 -8.19 -3.60
CA SER A 24 -0.30 -8.30 -2.14
C SER A 24 1.02 -7.90 -1.51
N VAL A 25 0.95 -7.03 -0.50
CA VAL A 25 2.11 -6.53 0.23
C VAL A 25 1.85 -6.72 1.72
N GLU A 26 2.78 -7.34 2.42
CA GLU A 26 2.67 -7.61 3.84
C GLU A 26 3.88 -7.06 4.58
N PHE A 27 3.64 -6.36 5.69
CA PHE A 27 4.67 -5.76 6.53
C PHE A 27 4.80 -6.53 7.83
N GLU A 28 6.02 -6.73 8.31
CA GLU A 28 6.23 -7.30 9.63
C GLU A 28 5.73 -6.34 10.73
N SER A 29 5.28 -6.91 11.86
CA SER A 29 4.87 -6.11 13.01
C SER A 29 6.01 -5.22 13.51
N GLY A 30 5.71 -3.95 13.76
CA GLY A 30 6.70 -3.00 14.30
C GLY A 30 7.49 -2.23 13.24
N TYR A 31 7.02 -2.19 11.99
CA TYR A 31 7.57 -1.31 10.95
C TYR A 31 7.67 0.15 11.42
N SER A 32 8.66 0.85 10.88
CA SER A 32 9.01 2.21 11.29
C SER A 32 7.93 3.26 11.01
N LYS A 33 8.08 4.43 11.61
CA LYS A 33 7.21 5.58 11.35
C LYS A 33 7.39 6.10 9.92
N GLU A 34 8.58 5.94 9.35
CA GLU A 34 8.91 6.31 7.98
C GLU A 34 8.14 5.43 6.99
N THR A 35 8.11 4.11 7.20
CA THR A 35 7.25 3.20 6.42
C THR A 35 5.78 3.55 6.59
N LYS A 36 5.35 3.80 7.84
CA LYS A 36 3.97 4.24 8.11
C LYS A 36 3.61 5.48 7.29
N LEU A 37 4.47 6.49 7.29
CA LEU A 37 4.22 7.74 6.56
C LEU A 37 4.11 7.51 5.05
N LEU A 38 4.93 6.62 4.47
CA LEU A 38 4.85 6.27 3.05
C LEU A 38 3.57 5.50 2.71
N LEU A 39 3.10 4.63 3.61
CA LEU A 39 1.82 3.94 3.47
C LEU A 39 0.64 4.92 3.59
N ASP A 40 0.66 5.79 4.59
CA ASP A 40 -0.35 6.84 4.77
C ASP A 40 -0.39 7.75 3.52
N SER A 41 0.76 8.04 2.90
CA SER A 41 0.84 8.79 1.64
C SER A 41 0.28 8.03 0.42
N LEU A 42 0.48 6.72 0.33
CA LEU A 42 -0.09 5.89 -0.73
C LEU A 42 -1.62 5.90 -0.63
N ILE A 43 -2.13 5.65 0.59
CA ILE A 43 -3.55 5.64 0.89
C ILE A 43 -4.19 6.98 0.53
N LEU A 44 -3.58 8.09 0.96
CA LEU A 44 -4.08 9.44 0.63
C LEU A 44 -4.17 9.66 -0.89
N GLY A 45 -3.17 9.21 -1.66
CA GLY A 45 -3.19 9.30 -3.11
C GLY A 45 -4.30 8.48 -3.75
N LEU A 46 -4.53 7.26 -3.27
CA LEU A 46 -5.60 6.38 -3.76
C LEU A 46 -6.99 6.94 -3.45
N GLN A 47 -7.20 7.47 -2.24
CA GLN A 47 -8.46 8.12 -1.87
C GLN A 47 -8.73 9.35 -2.75
N GLY A 48 -7.69 10.15 -3.06
CA GLY A 48 -7.84 11.27 -3.99
C GLY A 48 -8.25 10.83 -5.41
N ILE A 49 -7.75 9.69 -5.88
CA ILE A 49 -8.17 9.12 -7.18
C ILE A 49 -9.60 8.60 -7.09
N GLU A 50 -9.97 7.93 -6.01
CA GLU A 50 -11.33 7.45 -5.77
C GLU A 50 -12.38 8.57 -5.80
N GLU A 51 -12.08 9.73 -5.19
CA GLU A 51 -12.95 10.90 -5.24
C GLU A 51 -13.26 11.36 -6.68
N GLU A 52 -12.31 11.23 -7.60
CA GLU A 52 -12.46 11.62 -9.01
C GLU A 52 -12.98 10.48 -9.91
N TYR A 53 -12.71 9.22 -9.55
CA TYR A 53 -12.87 8.04 -10.42
C TYR A 53 -13.55 6.84 -9.74
N MET A 54 -14.53 7.11 -8.87
CA MET A 54 -15.27 6.12 -8.07
C MET A 54 -15.90 4.95 -8.86
N GLU A 55 -16.03 5.05 -10.18
CA GLU A 55 -16.54 3.94 -11.02
C GLU A 55 -15.49 2.86 -11.31
N TYR A 56 -14.20 3.15 -11.10
CA TYR A 56 -13.08 2.24 -11.42
C TYR A 56 -12.28 1.79 -10.21
N ILE A 57 -12.35 2.50 -9.09
CA ILE A 57 -11.56 2.21 -7.88
C ILE A 57 -12.43 2.36 -6.64
N ASP A 58 -12.19 1.46 -5.69
CA ASP A 58 -12.81 1.45 -4.36
C ASP A 58 -11.70 1.17 -3.33
N VAL A 59 -11.58 2.00 -2.31
CA VAL A 59 -10.52 1.90 -1.29
C VAL A 59 -11.15 1.47 0.04
N ILE A 60 -10.96 0.20 0.37
CA ILE A 60 -11.58 -0.45 1.54
C ILE A 60 -10.55 -0.63 2.66
N PHE A 61 -10.94 -0.30 3.90
CA PHE A 61 -10.16 -0.58 5.11
C PHE A 61 -10.84 -1.65 5.95
N GLU A 62 -10.11 -2.71 6.22
CA GLU A 62 -10.55 -3.80 7.10
C GLU A 62 -9.59 -3.90 8.28
N GLU A 63 -10.14 -3.91 9.50
CA GLU A 63 -9.38 -4.21 10.71
C GLU A 63 -9.36 -5.74 10.88
N VAL A 64 -8.18 -6.35 10.77
CA VAL A 64 -7.95 -7.80 10.88
C VAL A 64 -7.42 -8.22 12.25
#